data_AF-A0A259U3K4-F1
#
_entry.id   AF-A0A259U3K4-F1
#
_cell.length_a   1.000
_cell.length_b   1.000
_cell.length_c   1.000
_cell.angle_alpha   90.00
_cell.angle_beta   90.00
_cell.angle_gamma   90.00
#
_symmetry.space_group_name_H-M   'P 1'
#
loop_
_entity.id
_entity.type
_entity.pdbx_description
1 polymer ?
#
loop_
_entity_poly.entity_id
_entity_poly.type
_entity_poly.pdbx_seq_one_letter_code
_entity_poly.pdbx_strand_id
1 'polypeptide(L)'
;MRFSLLFLALLASGCAQVEQVARDAIGDATGRPLPASDDTPRTYDTSQGESVRFDLGAVAFADRVDRFSPTADLNEAYLDPWQAVGPPDYETGCRSGDECYVTLTPGGVAVFEFTNNILYDGPGDDIAIFEIGPDVEATTVEISVDGRDYITLGRVEGSSASLDIAGRGPDGARFRFVRLTDDPNQGGSGGSTPGADIDAVGAIHAERR
;
A
#
# COMPACT_ATOMS: atom_id res chain seq x y z
N MET A 1 62.34 -43.06 4.29
CA MET A 1 61.26 -42.35 5.04
C MET A 1 60.59 -41.38 4.08
N ARG A 2 59.40 -41.71 3.57
CA ARG A 2 58.58 -40.83 2.71
C ARG A 2 57.26 -40.61 3.45
N PHE A 3 56.98 -39.37 3.81
CA PHE A 3 55.75 -38.98 4.52
C PHE A 3 54.68 -38.63 3.48
N SER A 4 53.54 -39.32 3.56
CA SER A 4 52.28 -38.96 2.89
C SER A 4 51.75 -37.64 3.45
N LEU A 5 51.24 -36.76 2.58
CA LEU A 5 50.31 -35.72 2.97
C LEU A 5 49.01 -35.88 2.17
N LEU A 6 47.94 -36.17 2.92
CA LEU A 6 46.56 -36.28 2.47
C LEU A 6 45.97 -34.86 2.40
N PHE A 7 45.53 -34.41 1.22
CA PHE A 7 44.77 -33.16 1.09
C PHE A 7 43.29 -33.45 1.31
N LEU A 8 42.73 -32.90 2.40
CA LEU A 8 41.30 -32.89 2.70
C LEU A 8 40.66 -31.67 2.00
N ALA A 9 39.79 -31.90 1.02
CA ALA A 9 38.99 -30.84 0.41
C ALA A 9 37.76 -30.57 1.28
N LEU A 10 37.69 -29.37 1.89
CA LEU A 10 36.50 -28.84 2.55
C LEU A 10 35.77 -27.93 1.54
N LEU A 11 34.61 -28.36 1.05
CA LEU A 11 33.72 -27.55 0.21
C LEU A 11 33.08 -26.45 1.06
N ALA A 12 33.40 -25.19 0.76
CA ALA A 12 32.76 -24.02 1.34
C ALA A 12 31.37 -23.80 0.71
N SER A 13 30.32 -24.31 1.37
CA SER A 13 28.92 -24.00 1.05
C SER A 13 28.32 -23.08 2.11
N GLY A 14 28.97 -21.92 2.34
CA GLY A 14 28.63 -21.03 3.45
C GLY A 14 28.35 -19.57 3.10
N CYS A 15 28.62 -19.12 1.87
CA CYS A 15 28.46 -17.69 1.53
C CYS A 15 27.09 -17.33 0.93
N ALA A 16 26.38 -18.26 0.30
CA ALA A 16 25.10 -17.95 -0.36
C ALA A 16 23.90 -17.84 0.60
N GLN A 17 23.89 -18.58 1.72
CA GLN A 17 22.76 -18.55 2.67
C GLN A 17 22.79 -17.32 3.60
N VAL A 18 23.95 -16.72 3.84
CA VAL A 18 24.06 -15.58 4.75
C VAL A 18 23.52 -14.29 4.11
N GLU A 19 23.60 -14.18 2.79
CA GLU A 19 23.07 -13.00 2.07
C GLU A 19 21.54 -13.01 1.96
N GLN A 20 20.91 -14.19 2.00
CA GLN A 20 19.45 -14.33 1.92
C GLN A 20 18.78 -14.03 3.27
N VAL A 21 19.39 -14.43 4.39
CA VAL A 21 18.87 -14.15 5.75
C VAL A 21 18.95 -12.66 6.12
N ALA A 22 19.88 -11.90 5.54
CA ALA A 22 20.02 -10.47 5.81
C ALA A 22 18.98 -9.60 5.09
N ARG A 23 18.31 -10.10 4.04
CA ARG A 23 17.28 -9.35 3.30
C ARG A 23 15.88 -9.45 3.94
N ASP A 24 15.63 -10.49 4.73
CA ASP A 24 14.35 -10.72 5.42
C ASP A 24 14.24 -9.99 6.79
N ALA A 25 15.26 -9.24 7.22
CA ALA A 25 15.40 -8.73 8.58
C ALA A 25 15.13 -7.23 8.74
N ILE A 26 14.14 -6.68 8.04
CA ILE A 26 13.53 -5.39 8.40
C ILE A 26 12.28 -5.71 9.22
N GLY A 27 12.43 -5.83 10.53
CA GLY A 27 11.30 -5.96 11.45
C GLY A 27 10.70 -4.59 11.77
N ASP A 28 9.44 -4.58 12.20
CA ASP A 28 8.82 -3.45 12.89
C ASP A 28 9.66 -3.07 14.14
N ALA A 29 9.45 -1.86 14.69
CA ALA A 29 10.07 -1.30 15.89
C ALA A 29 10.04 -2.22 17.14
N THR A 30 9.29 -3.33 17.08
CA THR A 30 9.22 -4.38 18.11
C THR A 30 10.12 -5.61 17.86
N GLY A 31 10.86 -5.67 16.75
CA GLY A 31 11.78 -6.77 16.43
C GLY A 31 11.10 -8.09 16.07
N ARG A 32 9.80 -8.08 15.75
CA ARG A 32 9.14 -9.24 15.11
C ARG A 32 9.46 -9.25 13.61
N PRO A 33 9.73 -10.43 13.02
CA PRO A 33 9.70 -10.57 11.57
C PRO A 33 8.33 -10.11 11.09
N LEU A 34 8.29 -9.17 10.14
CA LEU A 34 7.10 -8.99 9.32
C LEU A 34 6.76 -10.37 8.75
N PRO A 35 5.48 -10.78 8.69
CA PRO A 35 5.13 -12.04 8.05
C PRO A 35 5.83 -12.08 6.69
N ALA A 36 6.56 -13.16 6.41
CA ALA A 36 7.28 -13.33 5.16
C ALA A 36 6.35 -12.94 4.01
N SER A 37 6.84 -12.11 3.09
CA SER A 37 6.12 -11.62 1.93
C SER A 37 5.40 -12.79 1.22
N ASP A 38 4.12 -12.98 1.53
CA ASP A 38 3.34 -14.07 0.99
C ASP A 38 2.75 -13.59 -0.33
N ASP A 39 3.47 -13.89 -1.42
CA ASP A 39 3.06 -13.64 -2.81
C ASP A 39 1.88 -14.51 -3.24
N THR A 40 1.27 -15.25 -2.32
CA THR A 40 0.04 -15.96 -2.64
C THR A 40 -1.01 -14.95 -3.07
N PRO A 41 -1.59 -15.08 -4.27
CA PRO A 41 -2.64 -14.19 -4.71
C PRO A 41 -3.80 -14.17 -3.72
N ARG A 42 -4.32 -12.97 -3.45
CA ARG A 42 -5.40 -12.75 -2.48
C ARG A 42 -6.50 -11.90 -3.10
N THR A 43 -7.70 -12.10 -2.60
CA THR A 43 -8.86 -11.26 -2.95
C THR A 43 -9.28 -10.51 -1.69
N TYR A 44 -9.56 -9.22 -1.85
CA TYR A 44 -10.03 -8.35 -0.80
C TYR A 44 -11.34 -7.72 -1.24
N ASP A 45 -12.29 -7.63 -0.32
CA ASP A 45 -13.57 -6.98 -0.55
C ASP A 45 -13.48 -5.51 -0.15
N THR A 46 -14.11 -4.66 -0.94
CA THR A 46 -14.21 -3.21 -0.69
C THR A 46 -15.53 -2.92 0.00
N SER A 47 -15.62 -1.82 0.75
CA SER A 47 -16.88 -1.40 1.40
C SER A 47 -17.98 -1.07 0.36
N GLN A 48 -17.59 -0.74 -0.87
CA GLN A 48 -18.45 -0.49 -2.02
C GLN A 48 -19.02 -1.78 -2.65
N GLY A 49 -18.56 -2.96 -2.22
CA GLY A 49 -19.05 -4.27 -2.66
C GLY A 49 -18.32 -4.88 -3.86
N GLU A 50 -17.18 -4.31 -4.27
CA GLU A 50 -16.26 -4.93 -5.24
C GLU A 50 -15.36 -5.96 -4.54
N SER A 51 -15.10 -7.10 -5.21
CA SER A 51 -14.06 -8.06 -4.81
C SER A 51 -12.86 -7.94 -5.74
N VAL A 52 -11.74 -7.43 -5.22
CA VAL A 52 -10.55 -7.13 -6.03
C VAL A 52 -9.47 -8.17 -5.78
N ARG A 53 -8.94 -8.76 -6.86
CA ARG A 53 -7.88 -9.77 -6.79
C ARG A 53 -6.51 -9.13 -7.03
N PHE A 54 -5.56 -9.43 -6.16
CA PHE A 54 -4.17 -9.02 -6.28
C PHE A 54 -3.28 -10.24 -6.48
N ASP A 55 -2.62 -10.30 -7.63
CA ASP A 55 -1.74 -11.43 -7.97
C ASP A 55 -0.44 -11.44 -7.16
N LEU A 56 0.02 -10.28 -6.67
CA LEU A 56 1.12 -10.20 -5.70
C LEU A 56 0.68 -10.35 -4.24
N GLY A 57 -0.60 -10.63 -3.99
CA GLY A 57 -1.12 -10.77 -2.62
C GLY A 57 -0.83 -9.55 -1.77
N ALA A 58 -0.28 -9.76 -0.58
CA ALA A 58 0.01 -8.68 0.37
C ALA A 58 1.10 -7.71 -0.11
N VAL A 59 1.97 -8.11 -1.04
CA VAL A 59 3.03 -7.26 -1.61
C VAL A 59 2.48 -6.21 -2.58
N ALA A 60 1.23 -6.34 -3.00
CA ALA A 60 0.60 -5.38 -3.91
C ALA A 60 0.29 -4.01 -3.29
N PHE A 61 0.35 -3.89 -1.96
CA PHE A 61 -0.10 -2.70 -1.24
C PHE A 61 1.03 -1.74 -0.94
N ALA A 62 0.68 -0.45 -0.79
CA ALA A 62 1.65 0.56 -0.41
C ALA A 62 2.25 0.23 0.96
N ASP A 63 3.57 0.38 1.08
CA ASP A 63 4.37 -0.03 2.23
C ASP A 63 5.08 1.16 2.90
N ARG A 64 4.80 2.39 2.44
CA ARG A 64 5.33 3.63 3.02
C ARG A 64 4.36 4.81 2.90
N VAL A 65 4.36 5.66 3.94
CA VAL A 65 3.81 7.02 3.88
C VAL A 65 4.92 7.98 3.45
N ASP A 66 4.72 8.69 2.34
CA ASP A 66 5.61 9.79 1.90
C ASP A 66 5.17 11.13 2.50
N ARG A 67 3.86 11.38 2.54
CA ARG A 67 3.29 12.62 3.07
C ARG A 67 1.90 12.40 3.62
N PHE A 68 1.57 13.12 4.70
CA PHE A 68 0.21 13.27 5.19
C PHE A 68 -0.03 14.74 5.57
N SER A 69 -1.18 15.27 5.20
CA SER A 69 -1.55 16.68 5.38
C SER A 69 -3.07 16.79 5.57
N PRO A 70 -3.58 16.52 6.79
CA PRO A 70 -4.97 16.77 7.12
C PRO A 70 -5.24 18.28 7.21
N THR A 71 -6.49 18.67 7.04
CA THR A 71 -6.97 20.06 7.13
C THR A 71 -7.61 20.38 8.48
N ALA A 72 -7.83 19.38 9.34
CA ALA A 72 -8.40 19.52 10.67
C ALA A 72 -7.71 18.60 11.69
N ASP A 73 -7.76 18.99 12.96
CA ASP A 73 -7.34 18.15 14.07
C ASP A 73 -8.47 17.19 14.45
N LEU A 74 -8.15 15.89 14.58
CA LEU A 74 -9.03 14.84 15.08
C LEU A 74 -8.36 14.12 16.26
N ASN A 75 -8.97 13.05 16.77
CA ASN A 75 -8.27 12.12 17.64
C ASN A 75 -7.07 11.53 16.90
N GLU A 76 -5.93 11.38 17.60
CA GLU A 76 -4.69 10.83 17.01
C GLU A 76 -4.89 9.43 16.42
N ALA A 77 -5.82 8.64 16.96
CA ALA A 77 -6.17 7.32 16.45
C ALA A 77 -6.71 7.33 15.02
N TYR A 78 -7.24 8.46 14.54
CA TYR A 78 -7.74 8.63 13.16
C TYR A 78 -6.74 9.36 12.24
N LEU A 79 -5.63 9.88 12.79
CA LEU A 79 -4.67 10.70 12.05
C LEU A 79 -3.30 10.04 11.92
N ASP A 80 -3.18 8.75 12.19
CA ASP A 80 -1.96 7.99 11.89
C ASP A 80 -2.04 7.39 10.46
N PRO A 81 -1.34 7.97 9.48
CA PRO A 81 -1.37 7.49 8.10
C PRO A 81 -0.70 6.12 7.92
N TRP A 82 0.06 5.64 8.90
CA TRP A 82 0.67 4.30 8.83
C TRP A 82 -0.35 3.17 8.99
N GLN A 83 -1.55 3.48 9.46
CA GLN A 83 -2.66 2.51 9.51
C GLN A 83 -3.19 2.15 8.11
N ALA A 84 -2.93 2.99 7.10
CA ALA A 84 -3.33 2.74 5.71
C ALA A 84 -2.25 2.03 4.87
N VAL A 85 -1.23 1.49 5.53
CA VAL A 85 -0.07 0.84 4.90
C VAL A 85 -0.21 -0.67 5.04
N GLY A 86 -0.01 -1.38 3.92
CA GLY A 86 -0.24 -2.82 3.82
C GLY A 86 -1.64 -3.15 3.31
N PRO A 87 -2.03 -4.44 3.37
CA PRO A 87 -3.36 -4.88 2.95
C PRO A 87 -4.46 -4.36 3.89
N PRO A 88 -5.70 -4.21 3.39
CA PRO A 88 -6.83 -3.78 4.22
C PRO A 88 -7.03 -4.75 5.38
N ASP A 89 -7.18 -4.23 6.59
CA ASP A 89 -7.28 -5.03 7.81
C ASP A 89 -8.43 -4.62 8.74
N TYR A 90 -9.22 -3.60 8.37
CA TYR A 90 -10.37 -3.11 9.13
C TYR A 90 -11.35 -4.21 9.57
N GLU A 91 -11.72 -5.13 8.67
CA GLU A 91 -12.64 -6.23 9.01
C GLU A 91 -11.97 -7.40 9.77
N THR A 92 -10.64 -7.49 9.72
CA THR A 92 -9.89 -8.61 10.30
C THR A 92 -9.43 -8.36 11.74
N GLY A 93 -9.51 -7.10 12.18
CA GLY A 93 -9.36 -6.66 13.56
C GLY A 93 -8.09 -5.88 13.81
N CYS A 94 -8.26 -4.71 14.42
CA CYS A 94 -7.19 -3.75 14.66
C CYS A 94 -6.31 -4.10 15.85
N ARG A 95 -5.06 -3.65 15.76
CA ARG A 95 -4.17 -3.60 16.92
C ARG A 95 -4.81 -2.70 18.00
N SER A 96 -4.59 -3.05 19.27
CA SER A 96 -5.14 -2.23 20.37
C SER A 96 -4.61 -0.80 20.32
N GLY A 97 -5.53 0.16 20.18
CA GLY A 97 -5.22 1.59 20.06
C GLY A 97 -5.27 2.13 18.63
N ASP A 98 -5.35 1.22 17.65
CA ASP A 98 -5.47 1.52 16.23
C ASP A 98 -6.92 1.33 15.79
N GLU A 99 -7.32 2.04 14.75
CA GLU A 99 -8.63 2.01 14.11
C GLU A 99 -8.60 1.27 12.76
N CYS A 100 -7.41 0.89 12.26
CA CYS A 100 -7.18 0.26 10.94
C CYS A 100 -7.45 1.16 9.74
N TYR A 101 -7.51 2.47 9.93
CA TYR A 101 -7.66 3.41 8.83
C TYR A 101 -7.15 4.78 9.24
N VAL A 102 -6.94 5.64 8.25
CA VAL A 102 -6.66 7.06 8.44
C VAL A 102 -7.76 7.89 7.83
N THR A 103 -8.27 8.86 8.58
CA THR A 103 -9.20 9.86 8.07
C THR A 103 -8.41 10.97 7.37
N LEU A 104 -8.70 11.23 6.09
CA LEU A 104 -8.01 12.29 5.34
C LEU A 104 -8.40 13.69 5.80
N THR A 105 -9.59 13.88 6.38
CA THR A 105 -10.27 15.18 6.61
C THR A 105 -10.69 15.87 5.30
N PRO A 106 -11.75 16.72 5.31
CA PRO A 106 -12.21 17.42 4.13
C PRO A 106 -11.10 18.18 3.39
N GLY A 107 -10.78 17.77 2.17
CA GLY A 107 -9.68 18.37 1.37
C GLY A 107 -8.27 18.00 1.82
N GLY A 108 -8.12 17.07 2.75
CA GLY A 108 -6.83 16.58 3.19
C GLY A 108 -6.18 15.64 2.19
N VAL A 109 -4.87 15.46 2.37
CA VAL A 109 -4.01 14.80 1.39
C VAL A 109 -3.14 13.75 2.06
N ALA A 110 -3.10 12.56 1.48
CA ALA A 110 -2.11 11.53 1.79
C ALA A 110 -1.34 11.12 0.53
N VAL A 111 -0.05 10.87 0.68
CA VAL A 111 0.81 10.30 -0.36
C VAL A 111 1.42 9.03 0.17
N PHE A 112 1.12 7.93 -0.51
CA PHE A 112 1.63 6.60 -0.24
C PHE A 112 2.63 6.20 -1.30
N GLU A 113 3.57 5.33 -0.93
CA GLU A 113 4.60 4.82 -1.83
C GLU A 113 4.71 3.31 -1.79
N PHE A 114 4.88 2.75 -2.98
CA PHE A 114 5.30 1.38 -3.25
C PHE A 114 6.85 1.33 -3.29
N THR A 115 7.47 0.81 -2.25
CA THR A 115 8.92 0.70 -2.12
C THR A 115 9.45 -0.67 -2.52
N ASN A 116 8.64 -1.74 -2.38
CA ASN A 116 8.97 -3.12 -2.73
C ASN A 116 8.17 -3.69 -3.93
N ASN A 117 7.21 -2.93 -4.45
CA ASN A 117 6.46 -3.20 -5.67
C ASN A 117 6.37 -1.93 -6.55
N ILE A 118 5.85 -2.08 -7.76
CA ILE A 118 5.68 -0.98 -8.73
C ILE A 118 4.36 -1.17 -9.48
N LEU A 119 3.52 -0.13 -9.48
CA LEU A 119 2.27 -0.05 -10.24
C LEU A 119 2.54 0.21 -11.73
N TYR A 120 1.83 -0.50 -12.61
CA TYR A 120 1.86 -0.31 -14.06
C TYR A 120 0.46 -0.42 -14.68
N ASP A 121 0.30 0.11 -15.89
CA ASP A 121 -0.92 0.01 -16.73
C ASP A 121 -1.08 -1.41 -17.29
N GLY A 122 -2.08 -2.14 -16.78
CA GLY A 122 -2.45 -3.48 -17.17
C GLY A 122 -3.88 -3.56 -17.72
N PRO A 123 -4.41 -4.79 -17.95
CA PRO A 123 -5.77 -4.92 -18.47
C PRO A 123 -6.85 -4.60 -17.43
N GLY A 124 -7.61 -3.52 -17.62
CA GLY A 124 -8.73 -3.16 -16.74
C GLY A 124 -8.24 -2.33 -15.55
N ASP A 125 -8.92 -2.41 -14.41
CA ASP A 125 -8.53 -1.59 -13.26
C ASP A 125 -7.14 -1.99 -12.72
N ASP A 126 -6.33 -0.98 -12.39
CA ASP A 126 -4.92 -1.14 -12.01
C ASP A 126 -4.64 -0.79 -10.55
N ILE A 127 -5.50 0.02 -9.95
CA ILE A 127 -5.38 0.46 -8.56
C ILE A 127 -6.73 0.33 -7.87
N ALA A 128 -6.72 -0.04 -6.60
CA ALA A 128 -7.90 0.02 -5.74
C ALA A 128 -7.59 0.80 -4.46
N ILE A 129 -8.54 1.62 -4.04
CA ILE A 129 -8.53 2.38 -2.81
C ILE A 129 -9.56 1.74 -1.87
N PHE A 130 -9.10 1.31 -0.70
CA PHE A 130 -9.95 0.74 0.33
C PHE A 130 -10.35 1.85 1.28
N GLU A 131 -11.60 2.27 1.16
CA GLU A 131 -12.24 3.24 2.04
C GLU A 131 -13.23 2.50 2.94
N ILE A 132 -13.37 2.97 4.18
CA ILE A 132 -14.28 2.43 5.18
C ILE A 132 -15.37 3.46 5.46
N GLY A 133 -16.56 2.99 5.80
CA GLY A 133 -17.65 3.86 6.23
C GLY A 133 -18.81 3.87 5.24
N PRO A 134 -19.99 4.35 5.71
CA PRO A 134 -21.21 4.38 4.90
C PRO A 134 -21.33 5.65 4.05
N ASP A 135 -20.55 6.68 4.36
CA ASP A 135 -20.62 7.95 3.67
C ASP A 135 -19.87 7.86 2.34
N VAL A 136 -20.39 8.56 1.33
CA VAL A 136 -19.77 8.57 0.01
C VAL A 136 -18.83 9.76 -0.07
N GLU A 137 -17.54 9.49 0.11
CA GLU A 137 -16.48 10.48 0.21
C GLU A 137 -15.60 10.44 -1.03
N ALA A 138 -15.99 11.22 -2.03
CA ALA A 138 -15.27 11.21 -3.28
C ALA A 138 -13.80 11.62 -3.11
N THR A 139 -12.89 10.69 -3.45
CA THR A 139 -11.46 10.88 -3.29
C THR A 139 -10.78 10.91 -4.65
N THR A 140 -10.06 11.99 -4.93
CA THR A 140 -9.25 12.12 -6.15
C THR A 140 -8.00 11.26 -6.02
N VAL A 141 -7.75 10.43 -7.05
CA VAL A 141 -6.59 9.54 -7.11
C VAL A 141 -5.63 10.01 -8.19
N GLU A 142 -4.37 10.21 -7.79
CA GLU A 142 -3.31 10.64 -8.68
C GLU A 142 -2.08 9.75 -8.49
N ILE A 143 -1.35 9.48 -9.58
CA ILE A 143 -0.17 8.61 -9.57
C ILE A 143 1.09 9.34 -10.04
N SER A 144 2.25 8.93 -9.53
CA SER A 144 3.53 9.52 -9.91
C SER A 144 4.66 8.48 -9.93
N VAL A 145 5.61 8.69 -10.82
CA VAL A 145 6.87 7.92 -10.92
C VAL A 145 7.89 8.40 -9.87
N ASP A 146 7.86 9.69 -9.54
CA ASP A 146 8.96 10.37 -8.84
C ASP A 146 8.54 11.14 -7.58
N GLY A 147 7.25 11.20 -7.29
CA GLY A 147 6.68 11.88 -6.12
C GLY A 147 6.60 13.39 -6.27
N ARG A 148 6.79 13.93 -7.49
CA ARG A 148 6.73 15.38 -7.77
C ARG A 148 5.67 15.69 -8.81
N ASP A 149 5.75 15.04 -9.96
CA ASP A 149 4.81 15.23 -11.05
C ASP A 149 3.74 14.14 -11.01
N TYR A 150 2.48 14.54 -10.86
CA TYR A 150 1.35 13.63 -10.68
C TYR A 150 0.42 13.68 -11.88
N ILE A 151 -0.12 12.51 -12.22
CA ILE A 151 -1.16 12.32 -13.23
C ILE A 151 -2.45 11.96 -12.51
N THR A 152 -3.51 12.73 -12.71
CA THR A 152 -4.84 12.41 -12.20
C THR A 152 -5.44 11.25 -12.99
N LEU A 153 -5.79 10.16 -12.30
CA LEU A 153 -6.49 9.03 -12.88
C LEU A 153 -8.00 9.26 -12.92
N GLY A 154 -8.54 9.73 -11.79
CA GLY A 154 -9.97 9.90 -11.61
C GLY A 154 -10.32 10.10 -10.15
N ARG A 155 -11.55 9.74 -9.79
CA ARG A 155 -12.08 9.78 -8.43
C ARG A 155 -12.67 8.42 -8.10
N VAL A 156 -12.40 7.92 -6.91
CA VAL A 156 -13.20 6.86 -6.30
C VAL A 156 -14.38 7.53 -5.61
N GLU A 157 -15.59 7.14 -5.98
CA GLU A 157 -16.84 7.68 -5.44
C GLU A 157 -18.01 6.72 -5.69
N GLY A 158 -19.02 6.78 -4.82
CA GLY A 158 -20.21 5.95 -4.92
C GLY A 158 -19.90 4.46 -4.76
N SER A 159 -20.03 3.70 -5.85
CA SER A 159 -19.81 2.25 -5.86
C SER A 159 -18.48 1.84 -6.51
N SER A 160 -17.58 2.79 -6.78
CA SER A 160 -16.31 2.54 -7.45
C SER A 160 -15.15 2.70 -6.48
N ALA A 161 -14.41 1.62 -6.26
CA ALA A 161 -13.21 1.57 -5.44
C ALA A 161 -11.91 1.46 -6.28
N SER A 162 -12.04 1.17 -7.57
CA SER A 162 -10.95 0.84 -8.46
C SER A 162 -10.89 1.73 -9.70
N LEU A 163 -9.68 1.93 -10.25
CA LEU A 163 -9.43 2.80 -11.39
C LEU A 163 -8.43 2.17 -12.38
N ASP A 164 -8.70 2.35 -13.66
CA ASP A 164 -7.87 1.99 -14.81
C ASP A 164 -6.91 3.14 -15.19
N ILE A 165 -5.63 2.83 -15.43
CA ILE A 165 -4.60 3.78 -15.89
C ILE A 165 -4.67 3.98 -17.41
N ALA A 166 -5.30 3.08 -18.17
CA ALA A 166 -5.26 3.07 -19.63
C ALA A 166 -5.45 4.46 -20.26
N GLY A 167 -4.48 4.84 -21.11
CA GLY A 167 -4.48 6.14 -21.78
C GLY A 167 -4.07 7.32 -20.90
N ARG A 168 -3.53 7.06 -19.70
CA ARG A 168 -2.95 8.05 -18.80
C ARG A 168 -1.43 7.86 -18.72
N GLY A 169 -0.71 8.99 -18.78
CA GLY A 169 0.75 8.98 -18.68
C GLY A 169 1.48 8.36 -19.88
N PRO A 170 2.82 8.24 -19.80
CA PRO A 170 3.62 7.61 -20.84
C PRO A 170 3.49 6.09 -20.87
N ASP A 171 3.49 5.49 -22.06
CA ASP A 171 3.53 4.04 -22.25
C ASP A 171 4.68 3.39 -21.45
N GLY A 172 4.37 2.34 -20.71
CA GLY A 172 5.36 1.60 -19.91
C GLY A 172 5.86 2.34 -18.67
N ALA A 173 5.20 3.44 -18.26
CA ALA A 173 5.50 4.10 -16.99
C ALA A 173 5.40 3.14 -15.80
N ARG A 174 6.15 3.49 -14.74
CA ARG A 174 6.35 2.70 -13.53
C ARG A 174 6.09 3.59 -12.34
N PHE A 175 4.88 3.51 -11.81
CA PHE A 175 4.39 4.41 -10.78
C PHE A 175 4.72 3.87 -9.40
N ARG A 176 5.26 4.73 -8.55
CA ARG A 176 5.65 4.38 -7.19
C ARG A 176 4.86 5.13 -6.15
N PHE A 177 4.23 6.25 -6.52
CA PHE A 177 3.54 7.11 -5.59
C PHE A 177 2.07 7.21 -5.98
N VAL A 178 1.22 7.19 -4.98
CA VAL A 178 -0.21 7.47 -5.11
C VAL A 178 -0.53 8.63 -4.18
N ARG A 179 -1.16 9.67 -4.70
CA ARG A 179 -1.70 10.78 -3.91
C ARG A 179 -3.21 10.66 -3.89
N LEU A 180 -3.76 10.65 -2.68
CA LEU A 180 -5.18 10.74 -2.42
C LEU A 180 -5.50 12.14 -1.92
N THR A 181 -6.55 12.73 -2.47
CA THR A 181 -7.08 14.02 -2.02
C THR A 181 -8.59 13.89 -1.85
N ASP A 182 -9.04 14.02 -0.61
CA ASP A 182 -10.47 14.04 -0.29
C ASP A 182 -11.15 15.28 -0.93
N ASP A 183 -12.41 15.16 -1.36
CA ASP A 183 -13.18 16.32 -1.83
C ASP A 183 -13.72 17.13 -0.65
N PRO A 184 -13.26 18.39 -0.46
CA PRO A 184 -13.66 19.22 0.67
C PRO A 184 -15.16 19.58 0.71
N ASN A 185 -15.92 19.24 -0.33
CA ASN A 185 -17.35 19.55 -0.44
C ASN A 185 -18.26 18.30 -0.39
N GLN A 186 -17.71 17.09 -0.19
CA GLN A 186 -18.46 15.84 -0.05
C GLN A 186 -18.20 15.19 1.31
N GLY A 187 -18.85 14.07 1.63
CA GLY A 187 -18.64 13.33 2.89
C GLY A 187 -19.28 13.87 4.15
N GLY A 188 -19.67 15.15 4.16
CA GLY A 188 -20.12 15.80 5.38
C GLY A 188 -18.93 16.25 6.24
N SER A 189 -19.14 17.33 6.99
CA SER A 189 -18.08 17.98 7.76
C SER A 189 -18.26 17.82 9.28
N GLY A 190 -18.97 16.78 9.70
CA GLY A 190 -19.34 16.54 11.11
C GLY A 190 -19.10 15.10 11.51
N GLY A 191 -19.12 14.83 12.82
CA GLY A 191 -18.72 13.52 13.36
C GLY A 191 -17.27 13.51 13.84
N SER A 192 -16.77 12.32 14.18
CA SER A 192 -15.38 12.11 14.65
C SER A 192 -14.39 11.89 13.53
N THR A 193 -14.86 11.47 12.35
CA THR A 193 -14.07 11.10 11.17
C THR A 193 -14.66 11.72 9.90
N PRO A 194 -14.62 13.07 9.74
CA PRO A 194 -15.13 13.69 8.52
C PRO A 194 -14.17 13.47 7.35
N GLY A 195 -14.68 13.18 6.15
CA GLY A 195 -13.88 12.94 4.95
C GLY A 195 -13.34 11.51 4.89
N ALA A 196 -12.78 11.14 3.74
CA ALA A 196 -12.48 9.75 3.41
C ALA A 196 -11.62 9.02 4.47
N ASP A 197 -12.10 7.86 4.89
CA ASP A 197 -11.45 6.96 5.85
C ASP A 197 -10.72 5.83 5.09
N ILE A 198 -9.41 5.97 4.91
CA ILE A 198 -8.59 5.08 4.07
C ILE A 198 -7.97 3.94 4.90
N ASP A 199 -8.30 2.70 4.57
CA ASP A 199 -7.73 1.46 5.13
C ASP A 199 -6.52 0.97 4.30
N ALA A 200 -6.56 1.13 2.97
CA ALA A 200 -5.46 0.64 2.15
C ALA A 200 -5.39 1.25 0.74
N VAL A 201 -4.20 1.19 0.14
CA VAL A 201 -3.96 1.49 -1.27
C VAL A 201 -3.27 0.31 -1.95
N GLY A 202 -3.96 -0.35 -2.87
CA GLY A 202 -3.50 -1.57 -3.54
C GLY A 202 -3.25 -1.38 -5.04
N ALA A 203 -2.12 -1.87 -5.54
CA ALA A 203 -1.82 -1.96 -6.96
C ALA A 203 -2.25 -3.33 -7.52
N ILE A 204 -3.35 -3.36 -8.27
CA ILE A 204 -3.91 -4.56 -8.90
C ILE A 204 -2.92 -5.13 -9.91
N HIS A 205 -2.38 -4.27 -10.79
CA HIS A 205 -1.31 -4.59 -11.71
C HIS A 205 0.02 -4.05 -11.19
N ALA A 206 0.83 -4.96 -10.64
CA ALA A 206 2.12 -4.61 -10.06
C ALA A 206 3.20 -5.65 -10.33
N GLU A 207 4.45 -5.20 -10.33
CA GLU A 207 5.65 -6.05 -10.36
C GLU A 207 6.51 -5.79 -9.12
N ARG A 208 7.25 -6.81 -8.67
CA ARG A 208 8.20 -6.67 -7.54
C ARG A 208 9.40 -5.79 -7.93
N ARG A 209 9.94 -5.08 -6.94
CA ARG A 209 11.10 -4.18 -7.08
C ARG A 209 12.35 -4.69 -6.36
#